data_AF-A0AAV4M7B9-F1
#
_entry.id   AF-A0AAV4M7B9-F1
#
_cell.length_a   1.000
_cell.length_b   1.000
_cell.length_c   1.000
_cell.angle_alpha   90.00
_cell.angle_beta   90.00
_cell.angle_gamma   90.00
#
_symmetry.space_group_name_H-M   'P 1'
#
loop_
_entity.id
_entity.type
_entity.pdbx_description
1 polymer ?
#
loop_
_entity_poly.entity_id
_entity_poly.type
_entity_poly.pdbx_seq_one_letter_code
_entity_poly.pdbx_strand_id
1 'polypeptide(L)'
;MSGAKLKENEKCVMGEDHSPAYMVDTCGRGYAKDSLCTSSAKDNDDPLLMIPVTSTATGTTYKNYFCALCNEDVDVEHLEPFNLKIVSWEEVLRQPSLSQLKYNRTIQAWTLVEGKISVTVYVTAMVPDSLKSTVVPCQWRLVDRCAPNWSDADVETKCSSYMSLVEDKTGLQYRNPYCAICNYVDIKDIDCVHLPEYGAGGFAGEFPLIRLFYLKDKRCEKDMVYDKFHGVCRCNARISIMKNGKCVYKIRK
;
A
#
# COMPACT_ATOMS: atom_id res chain seq x y z
N MET A 1 24.22 -0.31 12.50
CA MET A 1 22.86 -0.23 11.94
C MET A 1 22.49 -1.63 11.47
N SER A 2 21.61 -2.30 12.20
CA SER A 2 21.14 -3.65 11.86
C SER A 2 20.17 -3.53 10.69
N GLY A 3 20.53 -4.06 9.52
CA GLY A 3 19.61 -4.13 8.39
C GLY A 3 18.38 -4.93 8.78
N ALA A 4 17.19 -4.35 8.62
CA ALA A 4 15.95 -5.08 8.80
C ALA A 4 15.95 -6.26 7.82
N LYS A 5 15.89 -7.48 8.35
CA LYS A 5 15.86 -8.71 7.57
C LYS A 5 14.42 -8.83 7.02
N LEU A 6 14.26 -8.64 5.71
CA LEU A 6 12.97 -8.80 5.04
C LEU A 6 12.38 -10.18 5.35
N LYS A 7 11.11 -10.25 5.74
CA LYS A 7 10.40 -11.51 6.02
C LYS A 7 10.06 -12.23 4.70
N GLU A 8 9.88 -13.55 4.75
CA GLU A 8 9.75 -14.46 3.59
C GLU A 8 8.57 -14.12 2.62
N ASN A 9 7.63 -13.26 3.02
CA ASN A 9 6.48 -12.81 2.22
C ASN A 9 6.42 -11.29 2.00
N GLU A 10 7.46 -10.54 2.39
CA GLU A 10 7.54 -9.10 2.12
C GLU A 10 8.06 -8.87 0.70
N LYS A 11 7.29 -8.13 -0.10
CA LYS A 11 7.70 -7.74 -1.46
C LYS A 11 7.53 -6.24 -1.65
N CYS A 12 8.24 -5.67 -2.62
CA CYS A 12 8.04 -4.28 -2.97
C CYS A 12 6.66 -4.12 -3.63
N VAL A 13 5.75 -3.45 -2.92
CA VAL A 13 4.39 -3.22 -3.37
C VAL A 13 4.26 -1.74 -3.68
N MET A 14 3.81 -1.43 -4.89
CA MET A 14 3.30 -0.11 -5.18
C MET A 14 1.99 0.04 -4.41
N GLY A 15 2.00 0.88 -3.37
CA GLY A 15 0.76 1.36 -2.79
C GLY A 15 -0.07 2.06 -3.87
N GLU A 16 -1.40 2.06 -3.72
CA GLU A 16 -2.29 2.79 -4.65
C GLU A 16 -2.02 4.32 -4.67
N ASP A 17 -1.14 4.77 -3.78
CA ASP A 17 -0.65 6.12 -3.53
C ASP A 17 0.66 6.46 -4.27
N HIS A 18 1.16 5.54 -5.09
CA HIS A 18 2.44 5.64 -5.80
C HIS A 18 3.66 5.77 -4.88
N SER A 19 3.55 5.44 -3.59
CA SER A 19 4.67 5.38 -2.63
C SER A 19 5.04 3.93 -2.36
N PRO A 20 5.95 3.35 -3.15
CA PRO A 20 6.32 1.96 -2.99
C PRO A 20 7.05 1.68 -1.67
N ALA A 21 6.61 0.64 -0.98
CA ALA A 21 7.27 0.13 0.23
C ALA A 21 7.26 -1.40 0.25
N TYR A 22 8.15 -1.99 1.05
CA TYR A 22 8.08 -3.42 1.31
C TYR A 22 6.86 -3.72 2.19
N MET A 23 5.95 -4.54 1.66
CA MET A 23 4.71 -4.90 2.33
C MET A 23 4.41 -6.39 2.16
N VAL A 24 3.69 -6.94 3.14
CA VAL A 24 3.00 -8.23 3.01
C VAL A 24 1.60 -7.97 2.42
N ASP A 25 1.34 -8.52 1.23
CA ASP A 25 0.09 -8.29 0.48
C ASP A 25 -0.74 -9.55 0.21
N THR A 26 -0.32 -10.67 0.81
CA THR A 26 -0.97 -11.98 0.71
C THR A 26 -1.02 -12.61 2.09
N CYS A 27 -1.87 -13.61 2.26
CA CYS A 27 -1.96 -14.38 3.49
C CYS A 27 -1.08 -15.63 3.43
N GLY A 28 -0.64 -16.13 4.58
CA GLY A 28 -0.04 -17.46 4.70
C GLY A 28 -0.94 -18.58 4.16
N ARG A 29 -0.36 -19.72 3.75
CA ARG A 29 -1.12 -20.82 3.13
C ARG A 29 -2.25 -21.33 4.05
N GLY A 30 -3.45 -21.53 3.49
CA GLY A 30 -4.56 -22.24 4.17
C GLY A 30 -5.71 -21.34 4.69
N TYR A 31 -5.81 -20.09 4.25
CA TYR A 31 -6.75 -19.12 4.81
C TYR A 31 -7.93 -18.77 3.90
N ALA A 32 -9.15 -19.00 4.41
CA ALA A 32 -10.42 -18.80 3.71
C ALA A 32 -10.85 -17.32 3.53
N LYS A 33 -10.04 -16.36 4.01
CA LYS A 33 -10.27 -14.91 3.85
C LYS A 33 -9.12 -14.22 3.11
N ASP A 34 -8.46 -14.94 2.19
CA ASP A 34 -7.57 -14.33 1.19
C ASP A 34 -8.23 -13.13 0.51
N SER A 35 -9.55 -13.17 0.31
CA SER A 35 -10.26 -12.24 -0.55
C SER A 35 -10.07 -10.77 -0.17
N LEU A 36 -10.16 -10.35 1.11
CA LEU A 36 -10.05 -8.92 1.45
C LEU A 36 -8.60 -8.41 1.52
N CYS A 37 -7.65 -9.26 1.94
CA CYS A 37 -6.23 -8.89 1.90
C CYS A 37 -5.78 -8.64 0.45
N THR A 38 -6.13 -9.55 -0.46
CA THR A 38 -5.72 -9.46 -1.87
C THR A 38 -6.66 -8.58 -2.71
N SER A 39 -7.85 -8.23 -2.22
CA SER A 39 -8.81 -7.34 -2.90
C SER A 39 -8.25 -5.95 -3.19
N SER A 40 -8.89 -5.31 -4.17
CA SER A 40 -8.64 -3.94 -4.61
C SER A 40 -9.68 -3.00 -4.02
N ALA A 41 -9.27 -1.80 -3.60
CA ALA A 41 -10.17 -0.75 -3.15
C ALA A 41 -11.13 -0.32 -4.26
N LYS A 42 -10.64 -0.28 -5.51
CA LYS A 42 -11.40 0.07 -6.72
C LYS A 42 -12.49 -0.94 -7.05
N ASP A 43 -12.18 -2.22 -6.90
CA ASP A 43 -13.12 -3.31 -7.22
C ASP A 43 -14.26 -3.39 -6.21
N ASN A 44 -13.99 -3.02 -4.96
CA ASN A 44 -14.94 -3.09 -3.85
C ASN A 44 -15.58 -1.74 -3.50
N ASP A 45 -15.18 -0.64 -4.15
CA ASP A 45 -15.55 0.73 -3.76
C ASP A 45 -15.29 0.99 -2.26
N ASP A 46 -14.14 0.50 -1.77
CA ASP A 46 -13.79 0.50 -0.35
C ASP A 46 -12.36 1.03 -0.14
N PRO A 47 -12.20 2.33 0.19
CA PRO A 47 -10.90 2.94 0.42
C PRO A 47 -10.20 2.41 1.68
N LEU A 48 -10.81 1.53 2.49
CA LEU A 48 -10.06 0.85 3.55
C LEU A 48 -9.06 -0.18 3.01
N LEU A 49 -9.32 -0.74 1.82
CA LEU A 49 -8.49 -1.80 1.26
C LEU A 49 -7.15 -1.28 0.70
N MET A 50 -7.02 0.04 0.54
CA MET A 50 -5.80 0.72 0.08
C MET A 50 -4.97 1.32 1.22
N ILE A 51 -5.36 1.18 2.49
CA ILE A 51 -4.64 1.77 3.62
C ILE A 51 -3.70 0.74 4.24
N PRO A 52 -2.37 0.91 4.11
CA PRO A 52 -1.42 0.05 4.78
C PRO A 52 -1.49 0.16 6.30
N VAL A 53 -1.05 -0.90 6.97
CA VAL A 53 -0.85 -0.91 8.42
C VAL A 53 0.54 -1.43 8.75
N THR A 54 1.19 -0.84 9.75
CA THR A 54 2.48 -1.32 10.23
C THR A 54 2.35 -1.82 11.66
N SER A 55 2.84 -3.02 11.91
CA SER A 55 3.03 -3.54 13.27
C SER A 55 4.27 -2.90 13.87
N THR A 56 4.07 -2.03 14.85
CA THR A 56 5.15 -1.39 15.63
C THR A 56 5.93 -2.39 16.47
N ALA A 57 5.35 -3.54 16.80
CA ALA A 57 6.04 -4.62 17.51
C ALA A 57 7.07 -5.34 16.63
N THR A 58 6.75 -5.60 15.35
CA THR A 58 7.62 -6.38 14.48
C THR A 58 8.28 -5.57 13.36
N GLY A 59 7.87 -4.32 13.15
CA GLY A 59 8.26 -3.48 12.02
C GLY A 59 7.67 -3.89 10.66
N THR A 60 6.75 -4.85 10.62
CA THR A 60 6.19 -5.34 9.34
C THR A 60 5.07 -4.45 8.87
N THR A 61 5.13 -4.07 7.60
CA THR A 61 4.06 -3.34 6.93
C THR A 61 3.20 -4.31 6.11
N TYR A 62 1.90 -4.19 6.22
CA TYR A 62 0.90 -4.97 5.52
C TYR A 62 0.16 -4.07 4.54
N LYS A 63 -0.13 -4.57 3.33
CA LYS A 63 -0.85 -3.82 2.28
C LYS A 63 -2.15 -3.19 2.80
N ASN A 64 -2.85 -3.92 3.65
CA ASN A 64 -3.98 -3.40 4.41
C ASN A 64 -4.16 -4.15 5.73
N TYR A 65 -5.05 -3.64 6.56
CA TYR A 65 -5.41 -4.22 7.84
C TYR A 65 -5.85 -5.70 7.75
N PHE A 66 -6.52 -6.10 6.68
CA PHE A 66 -6.94 -7.50 6.49
C PHE A 66 -5.75 -8.44 6.25
N CYS A 67 -4.66 -7.94 5.66
CA CYS A 67 -3.42 -8.69 5.52
C CYS A 67 -2.72 -8.90 6.88
N ALA A 68 -2.73 -7.92 7.77
CA ALA A 68 -2.24 -8.10 9.15
C ALA A 68 -3.08 -9.18 9.88
N LEU A 69 -4.41 -9.07 9.78
CA LEU A 69 -5.33 -10.04 10.39
C LEU A 69 -5.11 -11.48 9.92
N CYS A 70 -4.94 -11.69 8.60
CA CYS A 70 -4.79 -13.04 8.08
C CYS A 70 -3.41 -13.64 8.34
N ASN A 71 -2.40 -12.81 8.57
CA ASN A 71 -1.05 -13.23 8.96
C ASN A 71 -0.85 -13.29 10.48
N GLU A 72 -1.96 -13.26 11.25
CA GLU A 72 -1.97 -13.44 12.72
C GLU A 72 -1.20 -12.36 13.50
N ASP A 73 -0.86 -11.25 12.85
CA ASP A 73 -0.31 -10.05 13.51
C ASP A 73 -1.48 -9.16 13.93
N VAL A 74 -2.20 -9.62 14.96
CA VAL A 74 -3.50 -9.09 15.38
C VAL A 74 -3.45 -8.31 16.68
N ASP A 75 -2.26 -8.03 17.20
CA ASP A 75 -2.16 -7.15 18.36
C ASP A 75 -2.46 -5.71 17.93
N VAL A 76 -3.73 -5.34 18.02
CA VAL A 76 -4.23 -4.01 17.67
C VAL A 76 -3.60 -2.90 18.50
N GLU A 77 -2.93 -3.21 19.61
CA GLU A 77 -2.15 -2.21 20.35
C GLU A 77 -0.89 -1.81 19.58
N HIS A 78 -0.39 -2.69 18.71
CA HIS A 78 0.82 -2.50 17.95
C HIS A 78 0.58 -2.17 16.48
N LEU A 79 -0.63 -2.32 15.96
CA LEU A 79 -0.94 -1.93 14.59
C LEU A 79 -1.22 -0.42 14.48
N GLU A 80 -0.42 0.26 13.67
CA GLU A 80 -0.64 1.66 13.33
C GLU A 80 -1.00 1.81 11.83
N PRO A 81 -2.18 2.36 11.50
CA PRO A 81 -2.58 2.54 10.12
C PRO A 81 -2.05 3.83 9.53
N PHE A 82 -1.81 3.80 8.21
CA PHE A 82 -1.44 5.00 7.46
C PHE A 82 -2.61 5.98 7.41
N ASN A 83 -2.30 7.26 7.24
CA ASN A 83 -3.31 8.28 7.03
C ASN A 83 -3.64 8.39 5.53
N LEU A 84 -4.86 8.75 5.17
CA LEU A 84 -5.16 9.09 3.78
C LEU A 84 -5.06 10.60 3.56
N LYS A 85 -4.41 11.00 2.47
CA LYS A 85 -4.47 12.33 1.89
C LYS A 85 -5.35 12.25 0.65
N ILE A 86 -6.33 13.14 0.57
CA ILE A 86 -7.12 13.33 -0.65
C ILE A 86 -6.63 14.64 -1.28
N VAL A 87 -6.33 14.60 -2.57
CA VAL A 87 -5.91 15.79 -3.33
C VAL A 87 -6.72 15.90 -4.61
N SER A 88 -6.91 17.13 -5.05
CA SER A 88 -7.62 17.47 -6.27
C SER A 88 -6.87 18.55 -7.04
N TRP A 89 -6.96 18.49 -8.36
CA TRP A 89 -6.54 19.60 -9.24
C TRP A 89 -7.58 20.74 -9.25
N GLU A 90 -8.78 20.49 -8.74
CA GLU A 90 -9.87 21.47 -8.68
C GLU A 90 -10.01 22.03 -7.25
N GLU A 91 -10.04 23.36 -7.11
CA GLU A 91 -10.23 24.09 -5.84
C GLU A 91 -11.66 24.01 -5.26
N VAL A 92 -12.55 23.26 -5.90
CA VAL A 92 -14.01 23.41 -5.75
C VAL A 92 -14.52 22.88 -4.42
N LEU A 93 -13.81 21.94 -3.80
CA LEU A 93 -14.25 21.27 -2.58
C LEU A 93 -13.60 21.92 -1.36
N ARG A 94 -14.40 22.55 -0.50
CA ARG A 94 -13.89 23.21 0.72
C ARG A 94 -13.74 22.24 1.90
N GLN A 95 -14.64 21.26 2.03
CA GLN A 95 -14.61 20.19 3.05
C GLN A 95 -15.46 18.97 2.62
N PRO A 96 -14.96 18.08 1.75
CA PRO A 96 -15.74 16.95 1.27
C PRO A 96 -16.09 15.98 2.40
N SER A 97 -17.34 15.53 2.45
CA SER A 97 -17.72 14.40 3.29
C SER A 97 -17.13 13.13 2.70
N LEU A 98 -16.48 12.32 3.54
CA LEU A 98 -15.97 11.01 3.13
C LEU A 98 -17.05 10.10 2.54
N SER A 99 -18.30 10.24 3.00
CA SER A 99 -19.44 9.49 2.47
C SER A 99 -19.76 9.78 1.00
N GLN A 100 -19.15 10.82 0.41
CA GLN A 100 -19.33 11.23 -0.98
C GLN A 100 -18.22 10.71 -1.89
N LEU A 101 -17.17 10.10 -1.34
CA LEU A 101 -16.06 9.54 -2.12
C LEU A 101 -16.50 8.19 -2.69
N LYS A 102 -16.43 8.07 -4.02
CA LYS A 102 -16.83 6.85 -4.76
C LYS A 102 -15.89 6.58 -5.91
N TYR A 103 -15.60 5.32 -6.15
CA TYR A 103 -14.84 4.90 -7.31
C TYR A 103 -15.72 4.87 -8.55
N ASN A 104 -15.43 5.76 -9.50
CA ASN A 104 -16.11 5.80 -10.78
C ASN A 104 -15.42 4.86 -11.77
N ARG A 105 -16.05 3.71 -12.03
CA ARG A 105 -15.51 2.67 -12.94
C ARG A 105 -15.39 3.11 -14.39
N THR A 106 -16.21 4.07 -14.84
CA THR A 106 -16.20 4.57 -16.22
C THR A 106 -14.93 5.35 -16.51
N ILE A 107 -14.52 6.23 -15.60
CA ILE A 107 -13.30 7.05 -15.74
C ILE A 107 -12.09 6.48 -14.98
N GLN A 108 -12.28 5.33 -14.31
CA GLN A 108 -11.27 4.64 -13.50
C GLN A 108 -10.60 5.53 -12.43
N ALA A 109 -11.38 6.40 -11.80
CA ALA A 109 -10.88 7.34 -10.81
C ALA A 109 -11.81 7.48 -9.60
N TRP A 110 -11.22 7.86 -8.47
CA TRP A 110 -12.00 8.26 -7.30
C TRP A 110 -12.64 9.62 -7.56
N THR A 111 -13.91 9.75 -7.16
CA THR A 111 -14.70 10.95 -7.36
C THR A 111 -15.33 11.38 -6.05
N LEU A 112 -15.37 12.68 -5.81
CA LEU A 112 -16.10 13.30 -4.71
C LEU A 112 -17.31 14.04 -5.26
N VAL A 113 -18.50 13.64 -4.82
CA VAL A 113 -19.77 14.21 -5.30
C VAL A 113 -20.39 15.11 -4.24
N GLU A 114 -20.39 16.41 -4.48
CA GLU A 114 -21.03 17.41 -3.62
C GLU A 114 -22.15 18.13 -4.39
N GLY A 115 -23.40 17.75 -4.09
CA GLY A 115 -24.56 18.27 -4.81
C GLY A 115 -24.56 17.86 -6.28
N LYS A 116 -24.41 18.83 -7.19
CA LYS A 116 -24.32 18.60 -8.65
C LYS A 116 -22.87 18.54 -9.16
N ILE A 117 -21.90 18.79 -8.29
CA ILE A 117 -20.49 18.83 -8.66
C ILE A 117 -19.88 17.46 -8.39
N SER A 118 -19.16 16.92 -9.37
CA SER A 118 -18.40 15.69 -9.24
C SER A 118 -16.96 15.98 -9.64
N VAL A 119 -16.06 15.88 -8.68
CA VAL A 119 -14.64 16.19 -8.85
C VAL A 119 -13.82 14.91 -8.83
N THR A 120 -12.86 14.79 -9.73
CA THR A 120 -11.90 13.68 -9.70
C THR A 120 -10.84 13.95 -8.65
N VAL A 121 -10.58 12.97 -7.79
CA VAL A 121 -9.61 13.09 -6.70
C VAL A 121 -8.62 11.94 -6.69
N TYR A 122 -7.44 12.21 -6.12
CA TYR A 122 -6.41 11.22 -5.87
C TYR A 122 -6.39 10.93 -4.37
N VAL A 123 -6.43 9.65 -4.04
CA VAL A 123 -6.39 9.16 -2.66
C VAL A 123 -5.05 8.50 -2.45
N THR A 124 -4.27 9.03 -1.52
CA THR A 124 -2.86 8.68 -1.28
C THR A 124 -2.70 8.28 0.18
N ALA A 125 -2.11 7.13 0.48
CA ALA A 125 -1.73 6.78 1.83
C ALA A 125 -0.44 7.53 2.21
N MET A 126 -0.37 7.94 3.47
CA MET A 126 0.72 8.75 4.00
C MET A 126 1.24 8.04 5.23
N VAL A 127 2.53 7.72 5.21
CA VAL A 127 3.26 7.12 6.33
C VAL A 127 3.16 8.09 7.54
N PRO A 128 2.59 7.67 8.67
CA PRO A 128 2.59 8.45 9.91
C PRO A 128 4.01 8.80 10.35
N ASP A 129 4.20 9.95 10.99
CA ASP A 129 5.53 10.41 11.44
C ASP A 129 6.22 9.40 12.37
N SER A 130 5.45 8.72 13.21
CA SER A 130 5.91 7.65 14.11
C SER A 130 6.50 6.45 13.37
N LEU A 131 6.11 6.22 12.12
CA LEU A 131 6.48 5.05 11.33
C LEU A 131 7.56 5.35 10.27
N LYS A 132 7.98 6.59 10.09
CA LYS A 132 8.96 6.99 9.06
C LYS A 132 10.30 6.24 9.14
N SER A 133 10.73 5.84 10.32
CA SER A 133 11.96 5.06 10.54
C SER A 133 11.75 3.54 10.44
N THR A 134 10.49 3.08 10.42
CA THR A 134 10.10 1.67 10.44
C THR A 134 9.70 1.19 9.06
N VAL A 135 8.93 1.99 8.32
CA VAL A 135 8.50 1.68 6.96
C VAL A 135 9.70 1.73 6.04
N VAL A 136 9.97 0.63 5.34
CA VAL A 136 11.09 0.51 4.41
C VAL A 136 10.59 0.85 3.00
N PRO A 137 10.94 2.02 2.44
CA PRO A 137 10.60 2.34 1.06
C PRO A 137 11.34 1.37 0.11
N CYS A 138 10.79 1.17 -1.08
CA CYS A 138 11.42 0.36 -2.11
C CYS A 138 11.25 1.02 -3.47
N GLN A 139 12.05 0.62 -4.46
CA GLN A 139 11.79 1.03 -5.84
C GLN A 139 10.86 0.00 -6.49
N TRP A 140 9.76 0.44 -7.08
CA TRP A 140 8.84 -0.45 -7.79
C TRP A 140 9.29 -0.65 -9.24
N ARG A 141 8.91 -1.77 -9.85
CA ARG A 141 9.15 -2.09 -11.28
C ARG A 141 10.63 -2.05 -11.73
N LEU A 142 11.56 -2.25 -10.81
CA LEU A 142 12.94 -2.48 -11.21
C LEU A 142 13.11 -3.88 -11.83
N VAL A 143 14.00 -3.98 -12.79
CA VAL A 143 14.58 -5.26 -13.21
C VAL A 143 15.63 -5.65 -12.16
N ASP A 144 15.34 -6.72 -11.41
CA ASP A 144 16.15 -7.20 -10.28
C ASP A 144 16.73 -8.60 -10.49
N ARG A 145 16.51 -9.18 -11.67
CA ARG A 145 16.97 -10.51 -12.07
C ARG A 145 17.49 -10.47 -13.50
N CYS A 146 18.37 -11.41 -13.81
CA CYS A 146 18.94 -11.54 -15.14
C CYS A 146 17.97 -12.18 -16.14
N ALA A 147 18.24 -11.96 -17.43
CA ALA A 147 17.53 -12.66 -18.48
C ALA A 147 17.71 -14.18 -18.33
N PRO A 148 16.68 -15.02 -18.56
CA PRO A 148 16.76 -16.47 -18.32
C PRO A 148 17.86 -17.21 -19.11
N ASN A 149 18.36 -16.59 -20.19
CA ASN A 149 19.41 -17.12 -21.06
C ASN A 149 20.79 -16.45 -20.83
N TRP A 150 20.93 -15.65 -19.77
CA TRP A 150 22.22 -15.13 -19.33
C TRP A 150 23.10 -16.25 -18.78
N SER A 151 24.41 -16.22 -19.06
CA SER A 151 25.32 -17.33 -18.74
C SER A 151 26.45 -16.97 -17.77
N ASP A 152 26.72 -15.68 -17.55
CA ASP A 152 27.77 -15.25 -16.62
C ASP A 152 27.22 -15.18 -15.18
N ALA A 153 27.54 -16.21 -14.40
CA ALA A 153 27.11 -16.37 -13.01
C ALA A 153 27.69 -15.31 -12.07
N ASP A 154 28.84 -14.71 -12.39
CA ASP A 154 29.44 -13.66 -11.57
C ASP A 154 28.63 -12.36 -11.71
N VAL A 155 28.21 -12.03 -12.92
CA VAL A 155 27.31 -10.89 -13.18
C VAL A 155 25.94 -11.13 -12.53
N GLU A 156 25.39 -12.34 -12.64
CA GLU A 156 24.11 -12.69 -12.00
C GLU A 156 24.17 -12.57 -10.47
N THR A 157 25.24 -13.07 -9.86
CA THR A 157 25.49 -12.93 -8.43
C THR A 157 25.57 -11.46 -8.03
N LYS A 158 26.27 -10.64 -8.81
CA LYS A 158 26.39 -9.20 -8.54
C LYS A 158 25.06 -8.47 -8.70
N CYS A 159 24.24 -8.81 -9.70
CA CYS A 159 22.88 -8.30 -9.86
C CYS A 159 22.05 -8.50 -8.57
N SER A 160 22.18 -9.67 -7.94
CA SER A 160 21.46 -9.99 -6.69
C SER A 160 22.11 -9.46 -5.40
N SER A 161 23.33 -8.92 -5.46
CA SER A 161 24.12 -8.64 -4.24
C SER A 161 23.91 -7.25 -3.62
N TYR A 162 23.56 -6.21 -4.39
CA TYR A 162 23.40 -4.85 -3.87
C TYR A 162 22.38 -4.01 -4.67
N MET A 163 22.04 -2.83 -4.14
CA MET A 163 21.18 -1.85 -4.79
C MET A 163 21.99 -0.60 -5.13
N SER A 164 21.93 -0.17 -6.39
CA SER A 164 22.55 1.04 -6.94
C SER A 164 21.80 1.40 -8.21
N LEU A 165 20.61 1.96 -8.04
CA LEU A 165 19.63 2.15 -9.11
C LEU A 165 20.23 2.83 -10.36
N VAL A 166 20.02 2.21 -11.52
CA VAL A 166 20.39 2.75 -12.84
C VAL A 166 19.24 2.63 -13.81
N GLU A 167 19.29 3.37 -14.91
CA GLU A 167 18.32 3.29 -16.01
C GLU A 167 19.02 3.14 -17.35
N ASP A 168 18.31 2.57 -18.33
CA ASP A 168 18.75 2.61 -19.71
C ASP A 168 18.15 3.80 -20.47
N LYS A 169 18.58 3.99 -21.72
CA LYS A 169 18.07 5.06 -22.62
C LYS A 169 16.56 5.02 -22.89
N THR A 170 15.87 3.91 -22.58
CA THR A 170 14.41 3.80 -22.71
C THR A 170 13.68 4.25 -21.44
N GLY A 171 14.42 4.50 -20.35
CA GLY A 171 13.89 4.82 -19.03
C GLY A 171 13.54 3.58 -18.20
N LEU A 172 13.92 2.37 -18.64
CA LEU A 172 13.73 1.16 -17.84
C LEU A 172 14.77 1.12 -16.72
N GLN A 173 14.32 0.86 -15.50
CA GLN A 173 15.15 0.92 -14.30
C GLN A 173 15.62 -0.47 -13.86
N TYR A 174 16.86 -0.55 -13.41
CA TYR A 174 17.52 -1.78 -12.98
C TYR A 174 18.07 -1.61 -11.57
N ARG A 175 18.06 -2.70 -10.79
CA ARG A 175 18.54 -2.71 -9.40
C ARG A 175 19.94 -2.12 -9.24
N ASN A 176 20.80 -2.44 -10.19
CA ASN A 176 22.20 -2.03 -10.29
C ASN A 176 22.70 -2.24 -11.72
N PRO A 177 23.91 -1.74 -12.08
CA PRO A 177 24.48 -1.91 -13.41
C PRO A 177 24.60 -3.36 -13.87
N TYR A 178 24.84 -4.29 -12.94
CA TYR A 178 24.96 -5.72 -13.29
C TYR A 178 23.63 -6.32 -13.72
N CYS A 179 22.51 -5.88 -13.13
CA CYS A 179 21.17 -6.27 -13.61
C CYS A 179 20.88 -5.73 -15.01
N ALA A 180 21.34 -4.53 -15.35
CA ALA A 180 21.22 -4.01 -16.72
C ALA A 180 22.08 -4.81 -17.71
N ILE A 181 23.35 -5.06 -17.36
CA ILE A 181 24.29 -5.84 -18.17
C ILE A 181 23.73 -7.25 -18.44
N CYS A 182 23.24 -7.95 -17.41
CA CYS A 182 22.68 -9.29 -17.60
C CYS A 182 21.29 -9.34 -18.23
N ASN A 183 20.74 -8.18 -18.59
CA ASN A 183 19.58 -8.02 -19.46
C ASN A 183 19.98 -7.39 -20.81
N TYR A 184 21.24 -7.55 -21.20
CA TYR A 184 21.79 -7.18 -22.51
C TYR A 184 21.81 -5.68 -22.81
N VAL A 185 21.81 -4.83 -21.77
CA VAL A 185 22.06 -3.40 -21.91
C VAL A 185 23.57 -3.15 -22.00
N ASP A 186 24.01 -2.42 -23.04
CA ASP A 186 25.41 -1.99 -23.14
C ASP A 186 25.73 -0.98 -22.04
N ILE A 187 26.91 -1.08 -21.43
CA ILE A 187 27.33 -0.19 -20.34
C ILE A 187 27.28 1.30 -20.71
N LYS A 188 27.44 1.64 -22.01
CA LYS A 188 27.36 3.01 -22.53
C LYS A 188 25.94 3.55 -22.61
N ASP A 189 24.95 2.67 -22.49
CA ASP A 189 23.53 3.00 -22.53
C ASP A 189 22.91 2.97 -21.12
N ILE A 190 23.74 2.81 -20.08
CA ILE A 190 23.35 2.83 -18.67
C ILE A 190 23.68 4.20 -18.07
N ASP A 191 22.68 4.85 -17.51
CA ASP A 191 22.81 6.11 -16.77
C ASP A 191 22.40 5.94 -15.30
N CYS A 192 22.91 6.82 -14.45
CA CYS A 192 22.43 6.91 -13.07
C CYS A 192 21.00 7.44 -13.09
N VAL A 193 20.10 6.85 -12.30
CA VAL A 193 18.75 7.40 -12.19
C VAL A 193 18.83 8.80 -11.59
N HIS A 194 18.46 9.78 -12.40
CA HIS A 194 18.14 11.10 -11.90
C HIS A 194 16.78 11.00 -11.22
N LEU A 195 16.79 10.79 -9.90
CA LEU A 195 15.56 10.95 -9.12
C LEU A 195 15.07 12.36 -9.42
N PRO A 196 13.87 12.53 -10.01
CA PRO A 196 13.35 13.87 -10.20
C PRO A 196 13.35 14.53 -8.83
N GLU A 197 14.02 15.68 -8.70
CA GLU A 197 13.64 16.63 -7.67
C GLU A 197 12.13 16.76 -7.84
N TYR A 198 11.36 16.29 -6.86
CA TYR A 198 9.90 16.37 -6.91
C TYR A 198 9.57 17.86 -7.06
N GLY A 199 9.41 18.29 -8.32
CA GLY A 199 8.88 19.59 -8.64
C GLY A 199 7.52 19.63 -7.98
N ALA A 200 7.36 20.55 -7.04
CA ALA A 200 6.11 20.81 -6.36
C ALA A 200 5.08 21.29 -7.40
N GLY A 201 4.55 20.36 -8.20
CA GLY A 201 3.30 20.55 -8.92
C GLY A 201 2.23 20.69 -7.85
N GLY A 202 1.95 21.92 -7.44
CA GLY A 202 1.01 22.21 -6.38
C GLY A 202 -0.36 21.66 -6.75
N PHE A 203 -0.92 20.80 -5.90
CA PHE A 203 -2.34 20.50 -5.95
C PHE A 203 -3.10 21.78 -5.57
N ALA A 204 -4.13 22.14 -6.34
CA ALA A 204 -4.92 23.33 -6.06
C ALA A 204 -5.83 23.12 -4.82
N GLY A 205 -6.21 21.87 -4.53
CA GLY A 205 -6.91 21.48 -3.31
C GLY A 205 -6.20 20.35 -2.57
N GLU A 206 -5.74 20.62 -1.35
CA GLU A 206 -5.26 19.61 -0.41
C GLU A 206 -6.21 19.47 0.77
N PHE A 207 -6.68 18.25 1.04
CA PHE A 207 -7.47 17.96 2.22
C PHE A 207 -6.58 17.50 3.38
N PRO A 208 -6.94 17.82 4.64
CA PRO A 208 -6.17 17.38 5.80
C PRO A 208 -6.10 15.85 5.85
N LEU A 209 -5.05 15.32 6.47
CA LEU A 209 -4.89 13.89 6.67
C LEU A 209 -6.11 13.29 7.35
N ILE A 210 -6.68 12.27 6.71
CA ILE A 210 -7.91 11.62 7.13
C ILE A 210 -7.58 10.23 7.66
N ARG A 211 -7.82 10.02 8.95
CA ARG A 211 -7.87 8.68 9.54
C ARG A 211 -9.24 8.06 9.27
N LEU A 212 -9.29 7.08 8.35
CA LEU A 212 -10.52 6.39 7.95
C LEU A 212 -10.95 5.27 8.90
N PHE A 213 -10.03 4.71 9.69
CA PHE A 213 -10.42 3.70 10.66
C PHE A 213 -9.72 3.84 12.00
N TYR A 214 -10.41 3.36 13.02
CA TYR A 214 -9.98 3.39 14.41
C TYR A 214 -10.05 1.95 14.92
N LEU A 215 -8.87 1.37 15.19
CA LEU A 215 -8.75 0.01 15.71
C LEU A 215 -9.37 -0.15 17.10
N LYS A 216 -9.46 0.96 17.84
CA LYS A 216 -10.17 1.07 19.11
C LYS A 216 -11.06 2.30 19.05
N ASP A 217 -12.38 2.10 19.03
CA ASP A 217 -13.37 3.18 19.05
C ASP A 217 -14.52 2.82 19.98
N LYS A 218 -14.95 3.77 20.82
CA LYS A 218 -16.01 3.56 21.80
C LYS A 218 -17.37 3.27 21.16
N ARG A 219 -17.55 3.58 19.87
CA ARG A 219 -18.76 3.28 19.09
C ARG A 219 -18.90 1.80 18.75
N CYS A 220 -17.82 1.03 18.79
CA CYS A 220 -17.82 -0.37 18.43
C CYS A 220 -17.63 -1.27 19.65
N GLU A 221 -18.18 -2.49 19.59
CA GLU A 221 -17.94 -3.50 20.62
C GLU A 221 -16.46 -3.95 20.62
N LYS A 222 -16.08 -4.70 21.66
CA LYS A 222 -14.76 -5.34 21.72
C LYS A 222 -14.55 -6.23 20.47
N ASP A 223 -13.34 -6.24 19.94
CA ASP A 223 -12.96 -6.98 18.72
C ASP A 223 -13.68 -6.48 17.45
N MET A 224 -13.90 -5.17 17.37
CA MET A 224 -14.38 -4.47 16.18
C MET A 224 -13.52 -3.25 15.85
N VAL A 225 -13.50 -2.87 14.58
CA VAL A 225 -12.86 -1.65 14.05
C VAL A 225 -13.94 -0.72 13.54
N TYR A 226 -13.86 0.56 13.89
CA TYR A 226 -14.78 1.56 13.32
C TYR A 226 -14.30 2.01 11.94
N ASP A 227 -15.11 1.75 10.93
CA ASP A 227 -14.97 2.27 9.58
C ASP A 227 -15.68 3.62 9.49
N LYS A 228 -14.90 4.72 9.49
CA LYS A 228 -15.43 6.08 9.39
C LYS A 228 -16.03 6.37 8.02
N PHE A 229 -15.56 5.69 6.97
CA PHE A 229 -16.02 5.94 5.60
C PHE A 229 -17.45 5.44 5.39
N HIS A 230 -17.77 4.21 5.85
CA HIS A 230 -19.13 3.70 5.81
C HIS A 230 -19.97 4.03 7.06
N GLY A 231 -19.34 4.51 8.14
CA GLY A 231 -20.01 4.76 9.41
C GLY A 231 -20.47 3.48 10.12
N VAL A 232 -19.77 2.36 9.91
CA VAL A 232 -20.12 1.04 10.46
C VAL A 232 -18.97 0.45 11.26
N CYS A 233 -19.28 -0.46 12.18
CA CYS A 233 -18.28 -1.28 12.83
C CYS A 233 -18.02 -2.54 11.99
N ARG A 234 -16.75 -2.93 11.81
CA ARG A 234 -16.31 -4.14 11.10
C ARG A 234 -15.65 -5.10 12.08
N CYS A 235 -15.72 -6.40 11.84
CA CYS A 235 -15.11 -7.38 12.73
C CYS A 235 -13.58 -7.39 12.66
N ASN A 236 -12.93 -7.31 13.82
CA ASN A 236 -11.47 -7.35 14.03
C ASN A 236 -10.97 -8.79 14.19
N ALA A 237 -11.58 -9.75 13.51
CA ALA A 237 -11.26 -11.16 13.74
C ALA A 237 -11.41 -12.01 12.48
N ARG A 238 -10.40 -12.85 12.28
CA ARG A 238 -10.20 -13.67 11.08
C ARG A 238 -11.39 -14.57 10.78
N ILE A 239 -11.99 -15.18 11.79
CA ILE A 239 -13.12 -16.10 11.63
C ILE A 239 -14.47 -15.49 11.99
N SER A 240 -14.54 -14.17 12.22
CA SER A 240 -15.80 -13.53 12.61
C SER A 240 -16.56 -12.99 11.42
N ILE A 241 -17.89 -13.05 11.49
CA ILE A 241 -18.81 -12.39 10.57
C ILE A 241 -19.77 -11.51 11.36
N MET A 242 -20.18 -10.40 10.75
CA MET A 242 -21.23 -9.56 11.33
C MET A 242 -22.56 -10.30 11.27
N LYS A 243 -23.18 -10.57 12.42
CA LYS A 243 -24.58 -11.02 12.53
C LYS A 243 -25.27 -10.21 13.62
N ASN A 244 -26.38 -9.57 13.27
CA ASN A 244 -27.19 -8.76 14.19
C ASN A 244 -26.37 -7.72 14.98
N GLY A 245 -25.44 -7.05 14.30
CA GLY A 245 -24.58 -6.03 14.90
C GLY A 245 -23.41 -6.57 15.74
N LYS A 246 -23.23 -7.90 15.83
CA LYS A 246 -22.15 -8.53 16.60
C LYS A 246 -21.24 -9.36 15.72
N CYS A 247 -19.97 -9.43 16.11
CA CYS A 247 -19.00 -10.30 15.49
C CYS A 247 -19.11 -11.72 16.04
N VAL A 248 -19.66 -12.63 15.24
CA VAL A 248 -19.83 -14.04 15.62
C VAL A 248 -18.83 -14.92 14.88
N TYR A 249 -18.25 -15.87 15.60
CA TYR A 249 -17.34 -16.86 15.03
C TYR A 249 -18.07 -17.74 14.01
N LYS A 250 -17.49 -17.85 12.81
CA LYS A 250 -17.91 -18.78 11.78
C LYS A 250 -17.43 -20.16 12.21
N ILE A 251 -18.32 -20.94 12.84
CA ILE A 251 -18.04 -22.34 13.19
C ILE A 251 -17.75 -23.06 11.88
N ARG A 252 -16.52 -23.59 11.72
CA ARG A 252 -16.22 -24.55 10.65
C ARG A 252 -17.04 -25.81 10.96
N LYS A 253 -18.05 -26.08 10.14
CA LYS A 253 -18.61 -27.44 10.02
C LYS A 253 -17.58 -28.31 9.30
#